data_AF-A0A1Y4GQK3-F1
#
_entry.id   AF-A0A1Y4GQK3-F1
#
_cell.length_a   1.000
_cell.length_b   1.000
_cell.length_c   1.000
_cell.angle_alpha   90.00
_cell.angle_beta   90.00
_cell.angle_gamma   90.00
#
_symmetry.space_group_name_H-M   'P 1'
#
loop_
_entity.id
_entity.type
_entity.pdbx_description
1 polymer ?
#
loop_
_entity_poly.entity_id
_entity_poly.type
_entity_poly.pdbx_seq_one_letter_code
_entity_poly.pdbx_strand_id
1 'polypeptide(L)'
;MTGKSSTHSTRTPHDWEQLIERYYAGETSLHEEEELRKFLFSGEADDRYDDTRAVLAYTQMGRRQTAPRVHATRHHALRVWAAAACIALMLGGGIVYYTTAPRDTCVAYVYGEKQTDPEAVISQMQQSVSQFASTDVAVESQLDAIFSPLESIP
;
A
#
# COMPACT_ATOMS: atom_id res chain seq x y z
N MET A 1 -28.16 -27.58 49.56
CA MET A 1 -27.25 -26.63 50.25
C MET A 1 -25.84 -26.93 49.76
N THR A 2 -25.42 -26.29 48.67
CA THR A 2 -24.10 -26.54 48.04
C THR A 2 -23.09 -25.56 48.61
N GLY A 3 -22.31 -26.01 49.59
CA GLY A 3 -21.20 -25.24 50.15
C GLY A 3 -20.09 -25.13 49.11
N LYS A 4 -19.93 -23.95 48.50
CA LYS A 4 -18.71 -23.56 47.80
C LYS A 4 -17.67 -23.25 48.88
N SER A 5 -16.83 -24.22 49.22
CA SER A 5 -15.57 -23.95 49.92
C SER A 5 -14.59 -23.40 48.89
N SER A 6 -14.54 -22.07 48.76
CA SER A 6 -13.39 -21.39 48.15
C SER A 6 -12.29 -21.33 49.20
N THR A 7 -11.55 -22.42 49.37
CA THR A 7 -10.29 -22.41 50.13
C THR A 7 -9.25 -21.63 49.32
N HIS A 8 -9.13 -20.34 49.62
CA HIS A 8 -7.88 -19.62 49.39
C HIS A 8 -6.86 -20.21 50.37
N SER A 9 -6.21 -21.32 49.98
CA SER A 9 -5.13 -21.90 50.78
C SER A 9 -3.91 -21.00 50.65
N THR A 10 -3.65 -20.20 51.68
CA THR A 10 -2.38 -19.51 51.86
C THR A 10 -1.29 -20.56 52.11
N ARG A 11 -0.71 -21.11 51.04
CA ARG A 11 0.42 -22.04 51.11
C ARG A 11 1.65 -21.31 51.62
N THR A 12 2.37 -21.95 52.54
CA THR A 12 3.65 -21.44 53.05
C THR A 12 4.77 -21.68 52.02
N PRO A 13 5.94 -21.02 52.14
CA PRO A 13 7.08 -21.31 51.25
C PRO A 13 7.48 -22.79 51.24
N HIS A 14 7.40 -23.47 52.39
CA HIS A 14 7.70 -24.89 52.48
C HIS A 14 6.72 -25.77 51.70
N ASP A 15 5.43 -25.41 51.71
CA ASP A 15 4.40 -26.13 50.95
C ASP A 15 4.60 -25.98 49.43
N TRP A 16 5.15 -24.83 48.99
CA TRP A 16 5.52 -24.62 47.60
C TRP A 16 6.75 -25.45 47.20
N GLU A 17 7.75 -25.53 48.06
CA GLU A 17 8.95 -26.36 47.83
C GLU A 17 8.59 -27.85 47.70
N GLN A 18 7.76 -28.38 48.60
CA GLN A 18 7.27 -29.76 48.48
C GLN A 18 6.45 -29.98 47.20
N LEU A 19 5.65 -29.00 46.80
CA LEU A 19 4.85 -29.11 45.57
C LEU A 19 5.74 -29.12 44.33
N ILE A 20 6.82 -28.33 44.33
CA ILE A 20 7.82 -28.30 43.25
C ILE A 20 8.57 -29.63 43.17
N GLU A 21 8.95 -30.21 44.30
CA GLU A 21 9.62 -31.52 44.32
C GLU A 21 8.71 -32.61 43.74
N ARG A 22 7.44 -32.66 44.15
CA ARG A 22 6.44 -33.57 43.57
C ARG A 22 6.21 -33.32 42.09
N TYR A 23 6.26 -32.07 41.63
CA TYR A 23 6.14 -31.72 40.22
C TYR A 23 7.29 -32.32 39.41
N TYR A 24 8.53 -32.18 39.88
CA TYR A 24 9.69 -32.79 39.23
C TYR A 24 9.66 -34.33 39.30
N ALA A 25 9.04 -34.90 40.33
CA ALA A 25 8.79 -36.34 40.43
C ALA A 25 7.63 -36.84 39.54
N GLY A 26 6.84 -35.94 38.96
CA GLY A 26 5.68 -36.28 38.13
C GLY A 26 4.45 -36.77 38.92
N GLU A 27 4.36 -36.43 40.21
CA GLU A 27 3.30 -36.87 41.13
C GLU A 27 2.22 -35.80 41.38
N THR A 28 2.24 -34.72 40.59
CA THR A 28 1.29 -33.62 40.70
C THR A 28 0.05 -33.85 39.86
N SER A 29 -1.10 -33.41 40.37
CA SER A 29 -2.34 -33.31 39.59
C SER A 29 -2.37 -32.02 38.76
N LEU A 30 -3.18 -32.00 37.70
CA LEU A 30 -3.37 -30.81 36.85
C LEU A 30 -3.82 -29.57 37.64
N HIS A 31 -4.61 -29.77 38.70
CA HIS A 31 -5.07 -28.67 39.54
C HIS A 31 -3.91 -28.06 40.34
N GLU A 32 -3.07 -28.90 40.94
CA GLU A 32 -1.89 -28.48 41.69
C GLU A 32 -0.87 -27.76 40.78
N GLU A 33 -0.67 -28.26 39.56
CA GLU A 33 0.19 -27.60 38.56
C GLU A 33 -0.35 -26.24 38.12
N GLU A 34 -1.68 -26.11 38.01
CA GLU A 34 -2.31 -24.82 37.73
C GLU A 34 -2.13 -23.82 38.89
N GLU A 35 -2.24 -24.27 40.15
CA GLU A 35 -1.94 -23.44 41.32
C GLU A 35 -0.47 -23.02 41.36
N LEU A 36 0.45 -23.97 41.16
CA LEU A 36 1.89 -23.72 41.09
C LEU A 36 2.21 -22.69 40.00
N ARG A 37 1.63 -22.83 38.81
CA ARG A 37 1.79 -21.86 37.73
C ARG A 37 1.23 -20.48 38.11
N LYS A 38 0.07 -20.41 38.75
CA LYS A 38 -0.50 -19.11 39.17
C LYS A 38 0.43 -18.41 40.16
N PHE A 39 1.01 -19.14 41.11
CA PHE A 39 1.97 -18.61 42.07
C PHE A 39 3.27 -18.15 41.41
N LEU A 40 3.91 -18.99 40.59
CA LEU A 40 5.19 -18.66 39.92
C LEU A 40 5.10 -17.44 38.99
N PHE A 41 3.90 -17.13 38.47
CA PHE A 41 3.66 -16.00 37.58
C PHE A 41 2.84 -14.86 38.21
N SER A 42 2.45 -14.93 39.49
CA SER A 42 1.69 -13.87 40.18
C SER A 42 2.53 -12.64 40.53
N GLY A 43 3.87 -12.76 40.48
CA GLY A 43 4.80 -11.73 40.92
C GLY A 43 5.10 -11.77 42.44
N GLU A 44 4.47 -12.69 43.18
CA GLU A 44 4.74 -12.95 44.60
C GLU A 44 5.85 -13.99 44.81
N ALA A 45 6.23 -14.71 43.76
CA ALA A 45 7.28 -15.70 43.80
C ALA A 45 8.67 -15.03 43.86
N ASP A 46 9.47 -15.46 44.83
CA ASP A 46 10.86 -15.10 45.03
C ASP A 46 11.78 -15.67 43.91
N ASP A 47 12.96 -15.09 43.74
CA ASP A 47 13.95 -15.47 42.72
C ASP A 47 14.43 -16.91 42.88
N ARG A 48 14.29 -17.50 44.08
CA ARG A 48 14.57 -18.92 44.37
C ARG A 48 13.76 -19.90 43.51
N TYR A 49 12.66 -19.43 42.89
CA TYR A 49 11.82 -20.26 42.03
C TYR A 49 12.02 -19.98 40.53
N ASP A 50 13.04 -19.21 40.15
CA ASP A 50 13.24 -18.83 38.74
C ASP A 50 13.53 -20.04 37.84
N ASP A 51 14.24 -21.05 38.35
CA ASP A 51 14.46 -22.31 37.63
C ASP A 51 13.14 -23.03 37.31
N THR A 52 12.28 -23.21 38.32
CA THR A 52 10.96 -23.82 38.14
C THR A 52 10.07 -22.97 37.22
N ARG A 53 10.15 -21.65 37.34
CA ARG A 53 9.44 -20.70 36.48
C ARG A 53 9.90 -20.82 35.03
N ALA A 54 11.20 -21.00 34.78
CA ALA A 54 11.75 -21.19 33.45
C ALA A 54 11.25 -22.51 32.83
N VAL A 55 11.20 -23.60 33.61
CA VAL A 55 10.62 -24.89 33.17
C VAL A 55 9.15 -24.73 32.76
N LEU A 56 8.35 -24.04 33.59
CA LEU A 56 6.92 -23.86 33.34
C LEU A 56 6.59 -22.73 32.35
N ALA A 57 7.55 -21.89 31.96
CA ALA A 57 7.34 -20.74 31.07
C ALA A 57 6.79 -21.14 29.69
N TYR A 58 7.18 -22.31 29.18
CA TYR A 58 6.68 -22.82 27.90
C TYR A 58 5.15 -23.01 27.92
N THR A 59 4.60 -23.51 29.03
CA THR A 59 3.16 -23.73 29.20
C THR A 59 2.35 -22.42 29.19
N GLN A 60 2.99 -21.31 29.57
CA GLN A 60 2.39 -19.99 29.56
C GLN A 60 2.43 -19.33 28.17
N MET A 61 3.47 -19.59 27.38
CA MET A 61 3.62 -18.99 26.04
C MET A 61 2.54 -19.47 25.05
N GLY A 62 2.07 -20.72 25.16
CA GLY A 62 0.97 -21.24 24.33
C GLY A 62 -0.34 -20.45 24.47
N ARG A 63 -0.58 -19.82 25.63
CA ARG A 63 -1.76 -18.98 25.89
C ARG A 63 -1.62 -17.54 25.38
N ARG A 64 -0.39 -17.06 25.20
CA ARG A 64 -0.10 -15.70 24.73
C ARG A 64 -0.15 -15.58 23.20
N GLN A 65 0.02 -16.69 22.49
CA GLN A 65 -0.11 -16.72 21.02
C GLN A 65 -1.57 -16.71 20.55
N THR A 66 -2.50 -17.17 21.38
CA THR A 66 -3.94 -17.22 21.09
C THR A 66 -4.73 -16.02 21.60
N ALA A 67 -4.18 -15.22 22.53
CA ALA A 67 -4.79 -13.97 22.92
C ALA A 67 -4.54 -12.92 21.83
N PRO A 68 -5.57 -12.45 21.08
CA PRO A 68 -5.38 -11.39 20.13
C PRO A 68 -4.89 -10.15 20.88
N ARG A 69 -3.77 -9.57 20.46
CA ARG A 69 -3.30 -8.26 20.93
C ARG A 69 -4.27 -7.19 20.41
N VAL A 70 -5.43 -7.01 21.04
CA VAL A 70 -6.51 -6.09 20.61
C VAL A 70 -6.16 -4.60 20.81
N HIS A 71 -4.91 -4.24 21.10
CA HIS A 71 -4.53 -2.83 21.37
C HIS A 71 -3.59 -2.18 20.35
N ALA A 72 -3.16 -2.89 19.29
CA ALA A 72 -2.25 -2.33 18.29
C ALA A 72 -2.87 -2.16 16.88
N THR A 73 -4.11 -2.60 16.66
CA THR A 73 -4.67 -2.69 15.30
C THR A 73 -5.12 -1.34 14.74
N ARG A 74 -5.57 -0.41 15.58
CA ARG A 74 -6.07 0.90 15.12
C ARG A 74 -4.98 1.79 14.53
N HIS A 75 -3.80 1.84 15.17
CA HIS A 75 -2.66 2.60 14.65
C HIS A 75 -2.05 1.96 13.40
N HIS A 76 -2.04 0.62 13.31
CA HIS A 76 -1.58 -0.07 12.10
C HIS A 76 -2.53 0.16 10.93
N ALA A 77 -3.85 0.05 11.14
CA ALA A 77 -4.84 0.35 10.12
C ALA A 77 -4.73 1.80 9.62
N LEU A 78 -4.64 2.78 10.52
CA LEU A 78 -4.45 4.19 10.15
C LEU A 78 -3.17 4.43 9.33
N ARG A 79 -2.06 3.74 9.66
CA ARG A 79 -0.81 3.83 8.89
C ARG A 79 -0.95 3.22 7.48
N VAL A 80 -1.69 2.12 7.34
CA VAL A 80 -1.95 1.49 6.04
C VAL A 80 -2.80 2.40 5.15
N TRP A 81 -3.87 3.00 5.71
CA TRP A 81 -4.70 3.96 4.97
C TRP A 81 -3.94 5.22 4.58
N ALA A 82 -3.07 5.75 5.46
CA ALA A 82 -2.23 6.89 5.15
C ALA A 82 -1.25 6.59 4.00
N ALA A 83 -0.60 5.42 4.01
CA ALA A 83 0.31 5.01 2.93
C ALA A 83 -0.42 4.86 1.58
N ALA A 84 -1.62 4.28 1.58
CA ALA A 84 -2.43 4.12 0.38
C ALA A 84 -2.85 5.49 -0.21
N ALA A 85 -3.23 6.45 0.63
CA ALA A 85 -3.59 7.80 0.19
C ALA A 85 -2.40 8.54 -0.47
N CYS A 86 -1.18 8.41 0.07
CA CYS A 86 0.01 9.00 -0.52
C CYS A 86 0.30 8.43 -1.92
N ILE A 87 0.19 7.12 -2.10
CA ILE A 87 0.40 6.47 -3.40
C ILE A 87 -0.65 6.92 -4.41
N ALA A 88 -1.93 7.00 -4.00
CA ALA A 88 -3.01 7.48 -4.86
C ALA A 88 -2.81 8.93 -5.31
N LEU A 89 -2.32 9.81 -4.42
CA LEU A 89 -2.00 11.20 -4.76
C LEU A 89 -0.82 11.32 -5.71
N MET A 90 0.25 10.53 -5.52
CA MET A 90 1.40 10.54 -6.45
C MET A 90 1.01 10.04 -7.85
N LEU A 91 0.28 8.92 -7.93
CA LEU A 91 -0.16 8.37 -9.21
C LEU A 91 -1.20 9.26 -9.89
N GLY A 92 -2.22 9.70 -9.15
CA GLY A 92 -3.25 10.60 -9.68
C GLY A 92 -2.68 11.95 -10.12
N GLY A 93 -1.83 12.56 -9.30
CA GLY A 93 -1.16 13.82 -9.63
C GLY A 93 -0.23 13.70 -10.83
N GLY A 94 0.53 12.61 -10.93
CA GLY A 94 1.41 12.34 -12.07
C GLY A 94 0.64 12.14 -13.38
N ILE A 95 -0.50 11.44 -13.34
CA ILE A 95 -1.36 11.25 -14.52
C ILE A 95 -1.95 12.60 -14.97
N VAL A 96 -2.53 13.37 -14.05
CA VAL A 96 -3.09 14.70 -14.36
C VAL A 96 -2.02 15.63 -14.92
N TYR A 97 -0.83 15.65 -14.32
CA TYR A 97 0.29 16.44 -14.84
C TYR A 97 0.69 16.00 -16.25
N TYR A 98 0.81 14.70 -16.50
CA TYR A 98 1.18 14.18 -17.81
C TYR A 98 0.11 14.38 -18.90
N THR A 99 -1.17 14.37 -18.54
CA THR A 99 -2.26 14.61 -19.51
C THR A 99 -2.51 16.09 -19.77
N THR A 100 -2.26 16.95 -18.79
CA THR A 100 -2.54 18.40 -18.88
C THR A 100 -1.29 19.19 -19.28
N ALA A 101 -0.10 18.60 -19.22
CA ALA A 101 1.11 19.22 -19.74
C ALA A 101 0.96 19.45 -21.25
N PRO A 102 1.03 20.71 -21.72
CA PRO A 102 1.03 21.00 -23.14
C PRO A 102 2.25 20.32 -23.75
N ARG A 103 2.00 19.35 -24.65
CA ARG A 103 3.07 18.75 -25.42
C ARG A 103 3.41 19.73 -26.54
N ASP A 104 4.62 20.25 -26.53
CA ASP A 104 5.20 21.10 -27.59
C ASP A 104 5.43 20.31 -28.89
N THR A 105 4.41 19.60 -29.38
CA THR A 105 4.48 18.73 -30.56
C THR A 105 4.09 19.47 -31.85
N CYS A 106 3.56 20.70 -31.76
CA CYS A 106 3.24 21.52 -32.92
C CYS A 106 4.32 22.59 -33.11
N VAL A 107 5.34 22.25 -33.89
CA VAL A 107 6.40 23.18 -34.28
C VAL A 107 6.25 23.47 -35.76
N ALA A 108 5.86 24.69 -36.12
CA ALA A 108 5.92 25.18 -37.49
C ALA A 108 6.98 26.26 -37.61
N TYR A 109 7.76 26.21 -38.69
CA TYR A 109 8.69 27.26 -39.04
C TYR A 109 8.04 28.14 -40.10
N VAL A 110 7.69 29.36 -39.73
CA VAL A 110 7.09 30.35 -40.62
C VAL A 110 8.09 31.47 -40.79
N TYR A 111 8.57 31.70 -42.02
CA TYR A 111 9.62 32.70 -42.35
C TYR A 111 10.93 32.57 -41.53
N GLY A 112 11.26 31.35 -41.07
CA GLY A 112 12.49 31.09 -40.29
C GLY A 112 12.34 31.26 -38.77
N GLU A 113 11.17 31.70 -38.27
CA GLU A 113 10.88 31.80 -36.85
C GLU A 113 10.11 30.56 -36.36
N LYS A 114 10.50 30.04 -35.17
CA LYS A 114 9.88 28.86 -34.56
C LYS A 114 8.59 29.27 -33.85
N GLN A 115 7.44 28.78 -34.32
CA GLN A 115 6.15 29.01 -33.69
C GLN A 115 5.62 27.71 -33.07
N THR A 116 5.38 27.75 -31.75
CA THR A 116 4.95 26.61 -30.92
C THR A 116 3.47 26.69 -30.53
N ASP A 117 2.74 27.69 -31.03
CA ASP A 117 1.32 27.88 -30.73
C ASP A 117 0.44 27.05 -31.70
N PRO A 118 -0.19 25.97 -31.24
CA PRO A 118 -0.94 25.06 -32.10
C PRO A 118 -2.15 25.73 -32.78
N GLU A 119 -2.77 26.73 -32.17
CA GLU A 119 -3.92 27.42 -32.78
C GLU A 119 -3.46 28.32 -33.94
N ALA A 120 -2.34 29.02 -33.76
CA ALA A 120 -1.74 29.84 -34.81
C ALA A 120 -1.34 28.99 -36.02
N VAL A 121 -0.70 27.83 -35.80
CA VAL A 121 -0.27 26.92 -36.88
C VAL A 121 -1.45 26.36 -37.68
N ILE A 122 -2.50 25.92 -37.00
CA ILE A 122 -3.69 25.36 -37.68
C ILE A 122 -4.42 26.45 -38.47
N SER A 123 -4.53 27.67 -37.93
CA SER A 123 -5.17 28.79 -38.63
C SER A 123 -4.43 29.14 -39.94
N GLN A 124 -3.10 29.14 -39.92
CA GLN A 124 -2.29 29.45 -41.10
C GLN A 124 -2.31 28.32 -42.13
N MET A 125 -2.39 27.07 -41.69
CA MET A 125 -2.62 25.93 -42.57
C MET A 125 -3.98 26.05 -43.27
N GLN A 126 -5.05 26.40 -42.55
CA GLN A 126 -6.38 26.58 -43.15
C GLN A 126 -6.42 27.73 -44.16
N GLN A 127 -5.74 28.85 -43.88
CA GLN A 127 -5.58 29.95 -44.83
C GLN A 127 -4.82 29.52 -46.09
N SER A 128 -3.74 28.76 -45.95
CA SER A 128 -2.97 28.28 -47.10
C SER A 128 -3.79 27.30 -47.95
N VAL A 129 -4.47 26.34 -47.32
CA VAL A 129 -5.30 25.35 -48.04
C VAL A 129 -6.49 26.01 -48.74
N SER A 130 -7.16 26.97 -48.10
CA SER A 130 -8.28 27.70 -48.73
C SER A 130 -7.85 28.57 -49.92
N GLN A 131 -6.64 29.11 -49.89
CA GLN A 131 -6.06 29.85 -51.01
C GLN A 131 -5.86 28.94 -52.25
N PHE A 132 -5.48 27.67 -52.04
CA PHE A 132 -5.34 26.72 -53.15
C PHE A 132 -6.66 26.06 -53.56
N ALA A 133 -7.59 25.82 -52.63
CA ALA A 133 -8.90 25.25 -52.92
C ALA A 133 -9.77 26.13 -53.85
N SER A 134 -9.46 27.43 -53.94
CA SER A 134 -10.10 28.35 -54.89
C SER A 134 -9.39 28.44 -56.24
N THR A 135 -8.25 27.77 -56.42
CA THR A 135 -7.41 27.84 -57.64
C THR A 135 -7.70 26.69 -58.63
N ASP A 136 -8.59 25.76 -58.31
CA ASP A 136 -8.91 24.59 -59.14
C ASP A 136 -9.58 24.91 -60.50
N VAL A 137 -9.94 26.16 -60.77
CA VAL A 137 -10.68 26.53 -62.01
C VAL A 137 -9.76 27.09 -63.11
N ALA A 138 -8.49 27.43 -62.81
CA ALA A 138 -7.61 28.10 -63.78
C ALA A 138 -6.45 27.23 -64.29
N VAL A 139 -6.09 26.15 -63.59
CA VAL A 139 -4.88 25.36 -63.93
C VAL A 139 -5.11 24.49 -65.15
N GLU A 140 -6.28 23.85 -65.27
CA GLU A 140 -6.62 23.03 -66.45
C GLU A 140 -6.64 23.86 -67.73
N SER A 141 -7.25 25.06 -67.69
CA SER A 141 -7.25 26.01 -68.81
C SER A 141 -5.84 26.50 -69.19
N GLN A 142 -4.94 26.65 -68.22
CA GLN A 142 -3.56 27.09 -68.47
C GLN A 142 -2.69 25.96 -69.02
N LEU A 143 -2.89 24.72 -68.56
CA LEU A 143 -2.19 23.56 -69.08
C LEU A 143 -2.64 23.27 -70.52
N ASP A 144 -3.94 23.36 -70.81
CA ASP A 144 -4.49 23.12 -72.14
C ASP A 144 -3.94 24.12 -73.19
N ALA A 145 -3.74 25.38 -72.79
CA ALA A 145 -3.11 26.40 -73.63
C ALA A 145 -1.61 26.17 -73.89
N ILE A 146 -0.90 25.47 -73.00
CA ILE A 146 0.53 25.13 -73.15
C ILE A 146 0.71 23.92 -74.08
N PHE A 147 -0.22 22.96 -74.07
CA PHE A 147 -0.11 21.72 -74.85
C PHE A 147 -0.83 21.75 -76.21
N SER A 148 -1.85 22.60 -76.38
CA SER A 148 -2.58 22.78 -77.65
C SER A 148 -1.71 23.10 -78.89
N PRO A 149 -0.60 23.86 -78.82
CA PRO A 149 0.21 24.17 -80.00
C PRO A 149 0.93 22.94 -80.61
N LEU A 150 1.07 21.85 -79.86
CA LEU A 150 1.83 20.66 -80.29
C LEU A 150 0.97 19.64 -81.05
N GLU A 151 -0.36 19.73 -80.96
CA GLU A 151 -1.28 18.81 -81.61
C GLU A 151 -1.71 19.27 -83.02
N SER A 152 -1.26 20.46 -83.44
CA SER A 152 -1.57 21.07 -84.74
C SER A 152 -0.39 21.13 -85.72
N ILE A 153 0.71 20.42 -85.44
CA ILE A 153 1.83 20.31 -86.37
C ILE A 153 1.59 19.05 -87.24
N PRO A 154 1.36 19.18 -88.57
CA PRO A 154 1.10 18.06 -89.48
C PRO A 154 2.31 17.16 -89.71
#